data_AF-A0A920SA33-F1
#
_entry.id   AF-A0A920SA33-F1
#
_cell.length_a   1.000
_cell.length_b   1.000
_cell.length_c   1.000
_cell.angle_alpha   90.00
_cell.angle_beta   90.00
_cell.angle_gamma   90.00
#
_symmetry.space_group_name_H-M   'P 1'
#
loop_
_entity.id
_entity.type
_entity.pdbx_description
1 polymer ?
#
loop_
_entity_poly.entity_id
_entity_poly.type
_entity_poly.pdbx_seq_one_letter_code
_entity_poly.pdbx_strand_id
1 'polypeptide(L)' 'MPLDPQVIKVMENVAALGLPAAHTVSPEEARANARKRPRSPGPEVAKVEDRSIPGPDSDVPVRIIHPTV' A
#
# COMPACT_ATOMS: atom_id res chain seq x y z
N MET A 1 -11.76 1.88 -27.88
CA MET A 1 -12.32 1.06 -26.78
C MET A 1 -12.48 1.94 -25.56
N PRO A 2 -13.67 2.00 -24.92
CA PRO A 2 -13.84 2.72 -23.67
C PRO A 2 -13.12 2.01 -22.52
N LEU A 3 -12.81 2.75 -21.44
CA LEU A 3 -12.31 2.16 -20.20
C LEU A 3 -13.41 1.36 -19.49
N ASP A 4 -13.00 0.35 -18.72
CA ASP A 4 -13.91 -0.39 -17.85
C ASP A 4 -14.53 0.53 -16.78
N PRO A 5 -15.85 0.47 -16.52
CA PRO A 5 -16.50 1.31 -15.51
C PRO A 5 -15.89 1.22 -14.10
N GLN A 6 -15.35 0.06 -13.70
CA GLN A 6 -14.67 -0.09 -12.42
C GLN A 6 -13.36 0.69 -12.37
N VAL A 7 -12.61 0.73 -13.47
CA VAL A 7 -11.37 1.50 -13.58
C VAL A 7 -11.65 3.00 -13.49
N ILE A 8 -12.72 3.48 -14.13
CA ILE A 8 -13.16 4.89 -14.04
C ILE A 8 -13.35 5.29 -12.58
N LYS A 9 -14.07 4.48 -11.80
CA LYS A 9 -14.31 4.74 -10.37
C LYS A 9 -13.02 4.76 -9.55
N VAL A 10 -12.06 3.87 -9.85
CA VAL A 10 -10.75 3.88 -9.18
C VAL A 10 -9.98 5.15 -9.49
N MET A 11 -9.96 5.59 -10.75
CA MET A 11 -9.28 6.81 -11.16
C MET A 11 -9.89 8.06 -10.51
N GLU A 12 -11.22 8.14 -10.44
CA GLU A 12 -11.94 9.23 -9.75
C GLU A 12 -11.59 9.27 -8.25
N ASN A 13 -11.58 8.12 -7.57
CA ASN A 13 -11.19 8.04 -6.16
C ASN A 13 -9.75 8.50 -5.92
N VAL A 14 -8.82 8.17 -6.82
CA VAL A 14 -7.42 8.62 -6.71
C VAL A 14 -7.30 10.12 -7.01
N ALA A 15 -8.03 10.63 -8.01
CA ALA A 15 -8.04 12.04 -8.35
C ALA A 15 -8.61 12.91 -7.23
N ALA A 16 -9.65 12.43 -6.54
CA ALA A 16 -10.27 13.11 -5.40
C ALA A 16 -9.31 13.34 -4.21
N LEU A 17 -8.20 12.61 -4.13
CA LEU A 17 -7.17 12.84 -3.10
C LEU A 17 -6.35 14.12 -3.32
N GLY A 18 -6.39 14.71 -4.53
CA GLY A 18 -5.72 15.98 -4.83
C GLY A 18 -4.21 15.99 -4.59
N LEU A 19 -3.53 14.84 -4.74
CA LEU A 19 -2.12 14.70 -4.43
C LEU A 19 -1.25 15.25 -5.58
N PRO A 20 -0.14 15.95 -5.28
CA PRO A 20 0.79 16.43 -6.29
C PRO A 20 1.48 15.27 -7.02
N ALA A 21 2.06 15.57 -8.18
CA ALA A 21 2.86 14.60 -8.91
C ALA A 21 4.07 14.14 -8.10
N ALA A 22 4.38 12.85 -8.11
CA ALA A 22 5.40 12.28 -7.23
C ALA A 22 6.82 12.87 -7.44
N HIS A 23 7.13 13.36 -8.64
CA HIS A 23 8.42 13.98 -8.96
C HIS A 23 8.54 15.43 -8.49
N THR A 24 7.47 16.03 -7.96
CA THR A 24 7.45 17.43 -7.49
C THR A 24 7.45 17.54 -5.96
N VAL A 25 7.61 16.43 -5.24
CA VAL A 25 7.59 16.35 -3.77
C VAL A 25 8.79 15.58 -3.26
N SER A 26 9.09 15.71 -1.96
CA SER A 26 10.17 14.95 -1.34
C SER A 26 9.86 13.43 -1.30
N PRO A 27 10.87 12.56 -1.18
CA PRO A 27 10.65 11.12 -0.99
C PRO A 27 9.78 10.81 0.24
N GLU A 28 9.93 11.56 1.33
CA GLU A 28 9.14 11.41 2.56
C GLU A 28 7.65 11.72 2.29
N GLU A 29 7.38 12.84 1.63
CA GLU A 29 6.03 13.26 1.23
C GLU A 29 5.40 12.27 0.23
N ALA A 30 6.17 11.81 -0.75
CA ALA A 30 5.70 10.82 -1.72
C ALA A 30 5.25 9.52 -1.04
N ARG A 31 6.03 9.01 -0.08
CA ARG A 31 5.68 7.81 0.71
C ARG A 31 4.44 8.06 1.58
N ALA A 32 4.33 9.24 2.21
CA ALA A 32 3.15 9.60 2.99
C ALA A 32 1.88 9.69 2.10
N ASN A 33 2.00 10.31 0.93
CA ASN A 33 0.93 10.43 -0.06
C ASN A 33 0.48 9.06 -0.60
N ALA A 34 1.42 8.14 -0.84
CA ALA A 34 1.09 6.78 -1.25
C ALA A 34 0.23 6.03 -0.21
N ARG A 35 0.42 6.29 1.09
CA ARG A 35 -0.35 5.67 2.19
C ARG A 35 -1.79 6.20 2.28
N LYS A 36 -2.10 7.36 1.68
CA LYS A 36 -3.47 7.92 1.64
C LYS A 36 -4.37 7.23 0.61
N ARG A 37 -3.80 6.46 -0.31
CA ARG A 37 -4.58 5.76 -1.33
C ARG A 37 -5.40 4.63 -0.69
N PRO A 38 -6.70 4.52 -0.98
CA PRO A 38 -7.53 3.44 -0.46
C PRO A 38 -6.95 2.08 -0.87
N ARG A 39 -6.91 1.16 0.09
CA ARG A 39 -6.56 -0.25 -0.15
C ARG A 39 -7.68 -1.10 0.39
N SER A 40 -8.12 -2.07 -0.40
CA SER A 40 -9.03 -3.09 0.11
C SER A 40 -8.36 -3.82 1.28
N PRO A 41 -9.11 -4.14 2.34
CA PRO A 41 -8.58 -5.01 3.38
C PRO A 41 -8.15 -6.33 2.76
N GLY A 42 -7.09 -6.92 3.30
CA GLY A 42 -6.69 -8.28 2.96
C GLY A 42 -7.76 -9.29 3.42
N PRO A 43 -7.65 -10.55 2.99
CA PRO A 43 -8.49 -11.62 3.51
C PRO A 43 -8.31 -11.77 5.03
N GLU A 44 -9.31 -12.37 5.69
CA GLU A 44 -9.17 -12.78 7.08
C GLU A 44 -8.10 -13.87 7.23
N VAL A 45 -7.30 -13.78 8.29
CA VAL A 45 -6.16 -14.67 8.54
C VAL A 45 -6.14 -15.05 10.02
N ALA A 46 -5.70 -16.27 10.32
CA ALA A 46 -5.71 -16.79 11.69
C ALA A 46 -4.70 -16.09 12.60
N LYS A 47 -3.55 -15.66 12.04
CA LYS A 47 -2.50 -14.96 12.80
C LYS A 47 -1.65 -14.09 11.89
N VAL A 48 -1.27 -12.92 12.40
CA VAL A 48 -0.20 -12.07 11.83
C VAL A 48 0.88 -11.90 12.90
N GLU A 49 2.13 -12.11 12.51
CA GLU A 49 3.29 -11.95 13.39
C GLU A 49 4.35 -11.10 12.70
N ASP A 50 4.67 -9.94 13.28
CA ASP A 50 5.75 -9.07 12.82
C ASP A 50 7.05 -9.42 13.56
N ARG A 51 8.13 -9.65 12.82
CA ARG A 51 9.45 -9.98 13.36
C ARG A 51 10.55 -9.13 12.73
N SER A 52 11.65 -8.99 13.45
CA SER A 52 12.92 -8.51 12.92
C SER A 52 13.87 -9.70 12.77
N ILE A 53 14.49 -9.85 11.60
CA ILE A 53 15.49 -10.90 11.33
C ILE A 53 16.84 -10.23 11.08
N PRO A 54 17.91 -10.59 11.82
CA PRO A 54 19.24 -10.03 11.59
C PRO A 54 19.73 -10.29 10.15
N GLY A 55 20.11 -9.22 9.46
CA GLY A 55 20.76 -9.25 8.15
C GLY A 55 22.22 -8.77 8.21
N PRO A 56 22.95 -8.82 7.09
CA PRO A 56 24.38 -8.45 7.05
C PRO A 56 24.63 -6.96 7.36
N ASP A 57 23.75 -6.07 6.92
CA ASP A 57 23.89 -4.62 7.12
C ASP A 57 22.95 -4.07 8.20
N SER A 58 21.77 -4.68 8.35
CA SER A 58 20.75 -4.28 9.33
C SER A 58 19.72 -5.39 9.53
N ASP A 59 18.96 -5.24 10.60
CA ASP A 59 17.75 -5.99 10.88
C ASP A 59 16.68 -5.79 9.79
N VAL A 60 16.15 -6.88 9.25
CA VAL A 60 15.12 -6.90 8.19
C VAL A 60 13.75 -7.14 8.81
N PRO A 61 12.78 -6.21 8.69
CA PRO A 61 11.42 -6.42 9.15
C PRO A 61 10.70 -7.42 8.23
N VAL A 62 10.09 -8.44 8.81
CA VAL A 62 9.26 -9.43 8.13
C VAL A 62 7.88 -9.52 8.79
N ARG A 63 6.87 -9.88 7.98
CA ARG A 63 5.52 -10.19 8.44
C ARG A 63 5.17 -11.61 8.04
N ILE A 64 4.89 -12.46 9.04
CA ILE A 64 4.48 -13.85 8.87
C ILE A 64 2.95 -13.90 8.98
N ILE A 65 2.30 -14.47 7.98
CA ILE A 65 0.84 -14.55 7.89
C ILE A 65 0.44 -16.03 7.89
N HIS A 66 -0.36 -16.43 8.88
CA HIS A 66 -0.90 -17.79 8.98
C HIS A 66 -2.34 -17.80 8.44
N PRO A 67 -2.67 -18.66 7.47
CA PRO A 67 -4.01 -18.72 6.90
C PRO A 67 -5.01 -19.27 7.92
N THR A 68 -6.26 -18.85 7.80
CA THR A 68 -7.40 -19.55 8.40
C THR A 68 -7.69 -20.76 7.52
N VAL A 69 -7.52 -21.97 8.07
CA VAL A 69 -7.73 -23.24 7.33
C VAL A 69 -9.21 -23.42 7.00
#